data_AF-A0A7S1YZH4-F1
#
_entry.id   AF-A0A7S1YZH4-F1
#
_cell.length_a   1.000
_cell.length_b   1.000
_cell.length_c   1.000
_cell.angle_alpha   90.00
_cell.angle_beta   90.00
_cell.angle_gamma   90.00
#
_symmetry.space_group_name_H-M   'P 1'
#
loop_
_entity.id
_entity.type
_entity.pdbx_description
1 polymer ?
#
loop_
_entity_poly.entity_id
_entity_poly.type
_entity_poly.pdbx_seq_one_letter_code
_entity_poly.pdbx_strand_id
1 'polypeptide(L)'
;YESLDAAVAALNDGIAAVAAPSPTDTEMDMDMDTAGNGGRSVRVFTLLRHPLERSRSEYRRVVAATWEPAYYPDLAGMSLVDAVRSGALTDDWITRSLADVPPTRAATIDDVEAAAMVLREKVLVGLAEEMEESWFRVRNAFDW
;
A
#
# COMPACT_ATOMS: atom_id res chain seq x y z
N TYR A 1 25.82 6.00 -13.13
CA TYR A 1 25.32 4.74 -13.70
C TYR A 1 25.82 3.52 -12.92
N GLU A 2 27.10 3.43 -12.53
CA GLU A 2 27.62 2.35 -11.65
C GLU A 2 26.96 2.22 -10.26
N SER A 3 26.39 3.30 -9.71
CA SER A 3 25.74 3.28 -8.39
C SER A 3 24.34 2.66 -8.38
N LEU A 4 23.67 2.58 -9.54
CA LEU A 4 22.32 2.02 -9.66
C LEU A 4 22.36 0.50 -9.77
N ASP A 5 23.32 -0.04 -10.54
CA ASP A 5 23.47 -1.50 -10.69
C ASP A 5 23.91 -2.17 -9.39
N ALA A 6 24.78 -1.51 -8.61
CA ALA A 6 25.18 -1.99 -7.29
C ALA A 6 24.00 -1.97 -6.28
N ALA A 7 23.13 -0.94 -6.36
CA ALA A 7 21.94 -0.87 -5.52
C ALA A 7 20.90 -1.93 -5.91
N VAL A 8 20.74 -2.20 -7.21
CA VAL A 8 19.86 -3.27 -7.73
C VAL A 8 20.36 -4.65 -7.31
N ALA A 9 21.67 -4.90 -7.39
CA ALA A 9 22.28 -6.15 -6.92
C ALA A 9 22.08 -6.37 -5.41
N ALA A 10 22.30 -5.34 -4.60
CA ALA A 10 22.07 -5.39 -3.15
C ALA A 10 20.59 -5.59 -2.79
N LEU A 11 19.67 -5.03 -3.58
CA LEU A 11 18.23 -5.24 -3.44
C LEU A 11 17.84 -6.68 -3.75
N ASN A 12 18.43 -7.29 -4.79
CA ASN A 12 18.16 -8.67 -5.20
C ASN A 12 18.69 -9.70 -4.20
N ASP A 13 19.89 -9.51 -3.64
CA ASP A 13 20.45 -10.42 -2.63
C ASP A 13 19.63 -10.42 -1.32
N GLY A 14 18.99 -9.30 -0.99
CA GLY A 14 18.09 -9.17 0.17
C GLY A 14 16.67 -9.74 -0.02
N ILE A 15 16.35 -10.34 -1.16
CA ILE A 15 15.01 -10.90 -1.45
C ILE A 15 14.92 -12.39 -1.05
N ALA A 16 16.02 -13.14 -1.04
CA ALA A 16 16.01 -14.58 -0.81
C ALA A 16 15.72 -15.02 0.65
N ALA A 17 15.70 -14.10 1.62
CA ALA A 17 15.77 -14.46 3.04
C ALA A 17 14.50 -14.23 3.90
N VAL A 18 13.37 -13.77 3.34
CA VAL A 18 12.16 -13.48 4.15
C VAL A 18 10.94 -14.17 3.56
N ALA A 19 10.78 -15.44 3.91
CA ALA A 19 9.59 -16.24 3.61
C ALA A 19 8.65 -16.23 4.82
N ALA A 20 7.83 -15.18 4.92
CA ALA A 20 6.50 -15.23 5.54
C ALA A 20 5.73 -13.97 5.14
N PRO A 21 4.53 -14.07 4.54
CA PRO A 21 3.65 -12.90 4.43
C PRO A 21 3.30 -12.41 5.84
N SER A 22 3.50 -11.11 6.07
CA SER A 22 3.06 -10.48 7.32
C SER A 22 1.54 -10.51 7.39
N PRO A 23 0.92 -10.88 8.53
CA PRO A 23 -0.54 -10.89 8.68
C PRO A 23 -1.20 -9.50 8.57
N THR A 24 -0.44 -8.43 8.31
CA THR A 24 -0.94 -7.06 8.13
C THR A 24 -1.31 -6.70 6.69
N ASP A 25 -1.03 -7.55 5.69
CA ASP A 25 -1.29 -7.23 4.28
C ASP A 25 -2.78 -7.46 3.89
N THR A 26 -3.70 -7.12 4.80
CA THR A 26 -5.13 -7.03 4.46
C THR A 26 -5.35 -5.68 3.76
N GLU A 27 -5.33 -5.69 2.43
CA GLU A 27 -5.76 -4.55 1.60
C GLU A 27 -7.24 -4.29 1.88
N MET A 28 -7.54 -3.27 2.69
CA MET A 28 -8.90 -2.78 2.91
C MET A 28 -9.25 -1.84 1.76
N ASP A 29 -10.09 -2.28 0.83
CA ASP A 29 -10.76 -1.39 -0.11
C ASP A 29 -11.67 -0.43 0.70
N MET A 30 -11.21 0.80 0.82
CA MET A 30 -11.86 1.83 1.62
C MET A 30 -12.80 2.63 0.72
N ASP A 31 -13.98 2.09 0.45
CA ASP A 31 -15.05 2.84 -0.21
C ASP A 31 -15.66 3.84 0.79
N MET A 32 -15.17 5.09 0.74
CA MET A 32 -15.50 6.15 1.69
C MET A 32 -16.86 6.80 1.46
N ASP A 33 -17.50 6.57 0.30
CA ASP A 33 -18.78 7.23 -0.04
C ASP A 33 -19.97 6.54 0.65
N THR A 34 -19.82 5.26 1.00
CA THR A 34 -20.89 4.47 1.65
C THR A 34 -20.86 4.46 3.18
N ALA A 35 -19.79 4.98 3.81
CA ALA A 35 -19.59 4.92 5.27
C ALA A 35 -20.62 5.73 6.10
N GLY A 36 -21.54 6.47 5.47
CA GLY A 36 -22.45 7.40 6.15
C GLY A 36 -23.97 7.17 5.96
N ASN A 37 -24.43 6.16 5.20
CA ASN A 37 -25.82 6.15 4.72
C ASN A 37 -26.89 5.60 5.72
N GLY A 38 -26.71 5.77 7.02
CA GLY A 38 -27.63 5.16 8.01
C GLY A 38 -27.69 5.79 9.40
N GLY A 39 -27.26 7.04 9.58
CA GLY A 39 -27.32 7.74 10.88
C GLY A 39 -26.40 7.17 11.97
N ARG A 40 -25.47 6.27 11.61
CA ARG A 40 -24.44 5.74 12.50
C ARG A 40 -23.13 6.46 12.23
N SER A 41 -22.48 6.96 13.28
CA SER A 41 -21.13 7.51 13.20
C SER A 41 -20.15 6.35 13.05
N VAL A 42 -19.43 6.32 11.93
CA VAL A 42 -18.33 5.38 11.68
C VAL A 42 -17.02 6.09 11.97
N ARG A 43 -16.16 5.48 12.79
CA ARG A 43 -14.78 5.91 12.98
C ARG A 43 -13.90 5.02 12.12
N VAL A 44 -13.01 5.62 11.33
CA VAL A 44 -12.09 4.90 10.42
C VAL A 44 -10.66 5.21 10.82
N PHE A 45 -9.79 4.21 10.77
CA PHE A 45 -8.35 4.38 10.90
C PHE A 45 -7.64 3.67 9.76
N THR A 46 -6.42 4.10 9.47
CA THR A 46 -5.54 3.46 8.48
C THR A 46 -4.09 3.48 8.95
N LEU A 47 -3.30 2.55 8.43
CA LEU A 47 -1.86 2.49 8.66
C LEU A 47 -1.15 2.76 7.34
N LEU A 48 -0.36 3.83 7.30
CA LEU A 48 0.44 4.19 6.14
C LEU A 48 1.89 3.75 6.33
N ARG A 49 2.53 3.37 5.24
CA ARG A 49 3.96 3.04 5.18
C ARG A 49 4.62 3.86 4.10
N HIS A 50 5.94 4.03 4.20
CA HIS A 50 6.74 4.57 3.11
C HIS A 50 6.43 3.87 1.76
N PRO A 51 6.15 4.62 0.68
CA PRO A 51 5.61 4.07 -0.58
C PRO A 51 6.57 3.10 -1.28
N LEU A 52 7.89 3.32 -1.16
CA LEU A 52 8.88 2.38 -1.71
C LEU A 52 8.85 1.03 -0.99
N GLU A 53 8.77 1.06 0.34
CA GLU A 53 8.69 -0.18 1.10
C GLU A 53 7.39 -0.91 0.78
N ARG A 54 6.26 -0.17 0.67
CA ARG A 54 4.97 -0.73 0.22
C ARG A 54 5.12 -1.51 -1.09
N SER A 55 5.65 -0.85 -2.11
CA SER A 55 5.85 -1.43 -3.45
C SER A 55 6.75 -2.67 -3.42
N ARG A 56 7.81 -2.65 -2.59
CA ARG A 56 8.71 -3.81 -2.42
C ARG A 56 8.01 -5.02 -1.82
N SER A 57 7.12 -4.80 -0.85
CA SER A 57 6.36 -5.88 -0.21
C SER A 57 5.27 -6.43 -1.13
N GLU A 58 4.60 -5.54 -1.87
CA GLU A 58 3.62 -5.91 -2.89
C GLU A 58 4.27 -6.80 -3.95
N TYR A 59 5.41 -6.39 -4.48
CA TYR A 59 6.19 -7.20 -5.43
C TYR A 59 6.56 -8.58 -4.86
N ARG A 60 7.04 -8.64 -3.60
CA ARG A 60 7.36 -9.91 -2.94
C ARG A 60 6.13 -10.81 -2.79
N ARG A 61 4.98 -10.23 -2.44
CA ARG A 61 3.71 -10.97 -2.33
C ARG A 61 3.34 -11.56 -3.68
N VAL A 62 3.30 -10.75 -4.74
CA VAL A 62 2.91 -11.17 -6.09
C VAL A 62 3.83 -12.27 -6.66
N VAL A 63 5.13 -12.18 -6.40
CA VAL A 63 6.10 -13.20 -6.85
C VAL A 63 5.99 -14.51 -6.03
N ALA A 64 5.78 -14.41 -4.71
CA ALA A 64 5.80 -15.58 -3.81
C ALA A 64 4.44 -16.30 -3.68
N ALA A 65 3.32 -15.59 -3.83
CA ALA A 65 1.98 -16.09 -3.60
C ALA A 65 1.46 -16.90 -4.80
N THR A 66 2.11 -18.03 -5.10
CA THR A 66 1.70 -18.98 -6.15
C THR A 66 0.32 -19.59 -5.92
N TRP A 67 -0.24 -19.43 -4.71
CA TRP A 67 -1.56 -19.90 -4.29
C TRP A 67 -2.68 -18.85 -4.46
N GLU A 68 -2.37 -17.59 -4.77
CA GLU A 68 -3.39 -16.56 -4.95
C GLU A 68 -3.97 -16.59 -6.38
N PRO A 69 -5.29 -16.40 -6.57
CA PRO A 69 -5.91 -16.32 -7.90
C PRO A 69 -5.36 -15.17 -8.76
N ALA A 70 -4.80 -14.15 -8.12
CA ALA A 70 -4.15 -12.99 -8.74
C ALA A 70 -2.63 -13.21 -8.98
N TYR A 71 -2.14 -14.45 -8.89
CA TYR A 71 -0.76 -14.78 -9.22
C TYR A 71 -0.49 -14.52 -10.70
N TYR A 72 0.48 -13.64 -10.97
CA TYR A 72 0.97 -13.34 -12.31
C TYR A 72 2.28 -14.11 -12.54
N PRO A 73 2.25 -15.29 -13.19
CA PRO A 73 3.44 -16.10 -13.41
C PRO A 73 4.51 -15.36 -14.22
N ASP A 74 4.10 -14.42 -15.08
CA ASP A 74 5.01 -13.59 -15.87
C ASP A 74 5.87 -12.66 -15.01
N LEU A 75 5.40 -12.27 -13.81
CA LEU A 75 6.14 -11.43 -12.87
C LEU A 75 7.16 -12.21 -12.04
N ALA A 76 6.99 -13.52 -11.88
CA ALA A 76 7.88 -14.35 -11.07
C ALA A 76 9.31 -14.45 -11.66
N GLY A 77 9.46 -14.20 -12.97
CA GLY A 77 10.76 -14.15 -13.65
C GLY A 77 11.34 -12.75 -13.85
N MET A 78 10.61 -11.68 -13.51
CA MET A 78 11.07 -10.30 -13.69
C MET A 78 11.89 -9.83 -12.49
N SER A 79 12.71 -8.80 -12.66
CA SER A 79 13.27 -8.05 -11.53
C SER A 79 12.24 -7.02 -11.02
N LEU A 80 12.40 -6.53 -9.78
CA LEU A 80 11.55 -5.45 -9.25
C LEU A 80 11.55 -4.23 -10.19
N VAL A 81 12.70 -3.86 -10.74
CA VAL A 81 12.83 -2.70 -11.64
C VAL A 81 12.05 -2.93 -12.93
N ASP A 82 12.10 -4.15 -13.48
CA ASP A 82 11.37 -4.48 -14.70
C ASP A 82 9.86 -4.57 -14.44
N ALA A 83 9.45 -5.07 -13.28
CA ALA A 83 8.05 -5.10 -12.86
C ALA A 83 7.46 -3.68 -12.65
N VAL A 84 8.25 -2.74 -12.14
CA VAL A 84 7.86 -1.33 -12.06
C VAL A 84 7.74 -0.72 -13.46
N ARG A 85 8.70 -1.00 -14.34
CA ARG A 85 8.71 -0.46 -15.72
C ARG A 85 7.60 -1.02 -16.60
N SER A 86 7.16 -2.25 -16.36
CA SER A 86 6.08 -2.88 -17.10
C SER A 86 4.70 -2.33 -16.73
N GLY A 87 4.60 -1.55 -15.64
CA GLY A 87 3.33 -1.04 -15.12
C GLY A 87 2.47 -2.13 -14.48
N ALA A 88 3.05 -3.29 -14.18
CA ALA A 88 2.33 -4.43 -13.62
C ALA A 88 2.16 -4.34 -12.09
N LEU A 89 2.89 -3.44 -11.43
CA LEU A 89 2.71 -3.09 -10.01
C LEU A 89 1.77 -1.89 -9.88
N THR A 90 0.99 -1.85 -8.80
CA THR A 90 -0.09 -0.88 -8.65
C THR A 90 0.45 0.54 -8.43
N ASP A 91 0.18 1.43 -9.38
CA ASP A 91 0.56 2.84 -9.30
C ASP A 91 -0.37 3.61 -8.36
N ASP A 92 0.20 4.42 -7.46
CA ASP A 92 -0.54 5.41 -6.65
C ASP A 92 -1.82 4.90 -5.95
N TRP A 93 -1.89 3.59 -5.65
CA TRP A 93 -3.10 2.93 -5.16
C TRP A 93 -3.75 3.66 -3.98
N ILE A 94 -2.97 4.04 -2.96
CA ILE A 94 -3.49 4.77 -1.79
C ILE A 94 -4.18 6.07 -2.21
N THR A 95 -3.53 6.87 -3.07
CA THR A 95 -4.09 8.12 -3.56
C THR A 95 -5.37 7.87 -4.34
N ARG A 96 -5.35 6.85 -5.21
CA ARG A 96 -6.49 6.48 -6.05
C ARG A 96 -7.70 6.03 -5.22
N SER A 97 -7.48 5.17 -4.23
CA SER A 97 -8.54 4.68 -3.34
C SER A 97 -9.15 5.80 -2.50
N LEU A 98 -8.35 6.77 -2.06
CA LEU A 98 -8.83 7.87 -1.21
C LEU A 98 -9.49 9.01 -2.01
N ALA A 99 -9.04 9.26 -3.23
CA ALA A 99 -9.57 10.30 -4.11
C ALA A 99 -10.59 9.78 -5.14
N ASP A 100 -10.98 8.51 -5.03
CA ASP A 100 -11.91 7.83 -5.95
C ASP A 100 -11.50 7.96 -7.43
N VAL A 101 -10.22 7.71 -7.71
CA VAL A 101 -9.65 7.82 -9.05
C VAL A 101 -9.66 6.46 -9.75
N PRO A 102 -10.33 6.31 -10.90
CA PRO A 102 -10.36 5.04 -11.60
C PRO A 102 -8.97 4.66 -12.13
N PRO A 103 -8.64 3.36 -12.20
CA PRO A 103 -7.33 2.88 -12.67
C PRO A 103 -7.05 3.23 -14.14
N THR A 104 -8.07 3.62 -14.91
CA THR A 104 -7.96 4.03 -16.31
C THR A 104 -7.43 5.46 -16.51
N ARG A 105 -7.34 6.27 -15.44
CA ARG A 105 -6.86 7.65 -15.47
C ARG A 105 -5.56 7.77 -14.68
N ALA A 106 -4.60 8.59 -15.11
CA ALA A 106 -3.43 8.89 -14.29
C ALA A 106 -3.82 9.74 -13.07
N ALA A 107 -3.23 9.45 -11.90
CA ALA A 107 -3.37 10.29 -10.71
C ALA A 107 -2.68 11.65 -10.94
N THR A 108 -3.33 12.74 -10.55
CA THR A 108 -2.80 14.10 -10.65
C THR A 108 -2.44 14.64 -9.27
N ILE A 109 -1.78 15.81 -9.23
CA ILE A 109 -1.47 16.49 -7.97
C ILE A 109 -2.74 16.87 -7.20
N ASP A 110 -3.82 17.23 -7.92
CA ASP A 110 -5.11 17.56 -7.31
C ASP A 110 -5.72 16.34 -6.60
N ASP A 111 -5.52 15.13 -7.14
CA ASP A 111 -5.97 13.88 -6.50
C ASP A 111 -5.16 13.60 -5.21
N VAL A 112 -3.87 13.94 -5.20
CA VAL A 112 -3.03 13.83 -3.99
C VAL A 112 -3.54 14.79 -2.91
N GLU A 113 -3.89 16.02 -3.27
CA GLU A 113 -4.47 16.99 -2.33
C GLU A 113 -5.82 16.52 -1.79
N ALA A 114 -6.69 15.98 -2.65
CA ALA A 114 -7.97 15.41 -2.25
C ALA A 114 -7.80 14.22 -1.28
N ALA A 115 -6.89 13.29 -1.59
CA ALA A 115 -6.58 12.16 -0.71
C ALA A 115 -6.02 12.64 0.65
N ALA A 116 -5.15 13.65 0.64
CA ALA A 116 -4.61 14.24 1.86
C ALA A 116 -5.69 14.91 2.72
N MET A 117 -6.67 15.58 2.10
CA MET A 117 -7.82 16.13 2.81
C MET A 117 -8.66 15.04 3.49
N VAL A 118 -8.96 13.94 2.79
CA VAL A 118 -9.70 12.81 3.36
C VAL A 118 -8.98 12.24 4.58
N LEU A 119 -7.67 12.02 4.48
CA LEU A 119 -6.86 11.53 5.60
C LEU A 119 -6.86 12.51 6.77
N ARG A 120 -6.79 13.81 6.50
CA ARG A 120 -6.73 14.84 7.55
C ARG A 120 -8.04 14.98 8.32
N GLU A 121 -9.17 14.86 7.64
CA GLU A 121 -10.48 15.19 8.22
C GLU A 121 -11.26 13.97 8.70
N LYS A 122 -11.08 12.81 8.07
CA LYS A 122 -11.98 11.66 8.25
C LYS A 122 -11.32 10.42 8.84
N VAL A 123 -9.98 10.35 8.88
CA VAL A 123 -9.26 9.12 9.20
C VAL A 123 -8.23 9.35 10.30
N LEU A 124 -8.19 8.46 11.28
CA LEU A 124 -7.04 8.39 12.18
C LEU A 124 -5.89 7.68 11.45
N VAL A 125 -4.80 8.40 11.20
CA VAL A 125 -3.63 7.86 10.51
C VAL A 125 -2.57 7.40 11.51
N GLY A 126 -2.18 6.13 11.41
CA GLY A 126 -0.98 5.57 12.03
C GLY A 126 0.12 5.31 11.01
N LEU A 127 1.36 5.16 11.49
CA LEU A 127 2.52 4.80 10.69
C LEU A 127 2.90 3.35 10.99
N ALA A 128 3.07 2.55 9.93
CA ALA A 128 3.42 1.13 10.06
C ALA A 128 4.82 0.93 10.68
N GLU A 129 5.71 1.92 10.56
CA GLU A 129 7.05 1.93 11.16
C GLU A 129 7.02 2.21 12.67
N GLU A 130 5.98 2.90 13.15
CA GLU A 130 5.74 3.23 14.56
C GLU A 130 4.47 2.52 15.04
N MET A 131 4.47 1.19 14.89
CA MET A 131 3.28 0.36 15.09
C MET A 131 2.76 0.42 16.53
N GLU A 132 3.65 0.46 17.52
CA GLU A 132 3.28 0.50 18.94
C GLU A 132 2.57 1.81 19.30
N GLU A 133 3.15 2.95 18.89
CA GLU A 133 2.58 4.28 19.05
C GLU A 133 1.27 4.42 18.27
N SER A 134 1.22 3.90 17.05
CA SER A 134 0.02 3.93 16.20
C SER A 134 -1.13 3.14 16.84
N TRP A 135 -0.87 1.94 17.35
CA TRP A 135 -1.88 1.14 18.07
C TRP A 135 -2.31 1.75 19.39
N PHE A 136 -1.40 2.42 20.11
CA PHE A 136 -1.77 3.17 21.30
C PHE A 136 -2.76 4.30 20.96
N ARG A 137 -2.50 5.05 19.88
CA ARG A 137 -3.40 6.12 19.41
C ARG A 137 -4.75 5.58 18.94
N VAL A 138 -4.78 4.47 18.20
CA VAL A 138 -6.02 3.82 17.76
C VAL A 138 -6.84 3.36 18.96
N ARG A 139 -6.25 2.65 19.92
CA ARG A 139 -6.98 2.20 21.12
C ARG A 139 -7.61 3.35 21.89
N ASN A 140 -6.86 4.43 22.09
CA ASN A 140 -7.37 5.63 22.78
C ASN A 140 -8.47 6.36 22.00
N ALA A 141 -8.38 6.43 20.68
CA ALA A 141 -9.36 7.14 19.85
C ALA A 141 -10.67 6.34 19.64
N PHE A 142 -10.60 5.02 19.74
CA PHE A 142 -11.72 4.11 19.54
C PHE A 142 -12.32 3.57 20.84
N ASP A 143 -11.71 3.89 21.99
CA ASP A 143 -12.09 3.41 23.32
C ASP A 143 -12.02 1.88 23.43
N TRP A 144 -10.93 1.29 22.91
CA TRP A 144 -10.66 -0.15 22.88
C TRP A 144 -9.72 -0.62 23.99
#